data_AF-A0AB39KMW1-F1
#
_entry.id   AF-A0AB39KMW1-F1
#
_cell.length_a   1.000
_cell.length_b   1.000
_cell.length_c   1.000
_cell.angle_alpha   90.00
_cell.angle_beta   90.00
_cell.angle_gamma   90.00
#
_symmetry.space_group_name_H-M   'P 1'
#
loop_
_entity.id
_entity.type
_entity.pdbx_description
1 polymer ?
#
loop_
_entity_poly.entity_id
_entity_poly.type
_entity_poly.pdbx_seq_one_letter_code
_entity_poly.pdbx_strand_id
1 'polypeptide(L)'
;MQLSPTLVTVNQDQFWEINGNIDLAIIPANTIDGIPFELPIRLQDGNKAFGYKHILERHGHEFTKLRPPCDVFEFIYKKLAQGGAFHYQTHKRKTLFMSMHPSGVLILEYVKNGKNSYLSIVTCYTRQRGVDGDRVGSYSSRFQVKPSLVQPINVSNLQANGQQNTVQEIAATETIAVTNDSA
;
A
#
# COMPACT_ATOMS: atom_id res chain seq x y z
N MET A 1 6.05 31.47 -30.71
CA MET A 1 5.45 31.01 -29.44
C MET A 1 6.42 30.02 -28.81
N GLN A 2 7.07 30.41 -27.72
CA GLN A 2 8.07 29.58 -27.03
C GLN A 2 7.34 28.82 -25.92
N LEU A 3 7.20 27.50 -26.07
CA LEU A 3 6.65 26.64 -25.04
C LEU A 3 7.67 26.55 -23.91
N SER A 4 7.39 27.21 -22.80
CA SER A 4 8.18 27.05 -21.58
C SER A 4 8.13 25.58 -21.14
N PRO A 5 9.26 24.95 -20.80
CA PRO A 5 9.24 23.61 -20.26
C PRO A 5 8.50 23.63 -18.92
N THR A 6 7.30 23.04 -18.88
CA THR A 6 6.61 22.75 -17.63
C THR A 6 7.47 21.75 -16.87
N LEU A 7 8.08 22.20 -15.78
CA LEU A 7 8.64 21.30 -14.77
C LEU A 7 7.47 20.49 -14.20
N VAL A 8 7.26 19.30 -14.74
CA VAL A 8 6.38 18.31 -14.10
C VAL A 8 7.14 17.84 -12.87
N THR A 9 6.86 18.44 -11.72
CA THR A 9 7.23 17.88 -10.43
C THR A 9 6.58 16.50 -10.36
N VAL A 10 7.37 15.44 -10.53
CA VAL A 10 6.88 14.08 -10.38
C VAL A 10 6.56 13.93 -8.89
N ASN A 11 5.27 13.99 -8.52
CA ASN A 11 4.83 13.81 -7.14
C ASN A 11 5.27 12.41 -6.68
N GLN A 12 6.34 12.34 -5.90
CA GLN A 12 6.79 11.11 -5.24
C GLN A 12 5.81 10.64 -4.14
N ASP A 13 4.79 11.44 -3.87
CA ASP A 13 3.75 11.24 -2.86
C ASP A 13 2.44 10.65 -3.42
N GLN A 14 2.41 10.26 -4.71
CA GLN A 14 1.27 9.55 -5.28
C GLN A 14 1.39 8.05 -5.01
N PHE A 15 0.39 7.51 -4.33
CA PHE A 15 0.32 6.11 -3.96
C PHE A 15 -0.90 5.45 -4.61
N TRP A 16 -0.77 4.16 -4.88
CA TRP A 16 -1.91 3.31 -5.19
C TRP A 16 -2.64 2.95 -3.91
N GLU A 17 -3.96 2.83 -4.00
CA GLU A 17 -4.85 2.72 -2.83
C GLU A 17 -5.82 1.55 -2.99
N ILE A 18 -6.26 1.00 -1.86
CA ILE A 18 -7.38 0.06 -1.78
C ILE A 18 -8.43 0.70 -0.89
N ASN A 19 -9.61 0.97 -1.44
CA ASN A 19 -10.73 1.59 -0.70
C ASN A 19 -10.32 2.89 0.04
N GLY A 20 -9.48 3.72 -0.58
CA GLY A 20 -8.99 4.99 -0.01
C GLY A 20 -7.81 4.85 0.97
N ASN A 21 -7.22 3.65 1.11
CA ASN A 21 -6.08 3.40 1.98
C ASN A 21 -4.81 3.11 1.18
N ILE A 22 -3.75 3.89 1.43
CA ILE A 22 -2.42 3.74 0.82
C ILE A 22 -1.61 2.59 1.44
N ASP A 23 -1.95 2.18 2.67
CA ASP A 23 -1.31 1.08 3.37
C ASP A 23 -1.91 -0.23 2.86
N LEU A 24 -1.29 -0.77 1.82
CA LEU A 24 -1.77 -1.99 1.16
C LEU A 24 -1.70 -3.19 2.10
N ALA A 25 -0.72 -3.21 3.00
CA ALA A 25 -0.60 -4.19 4.06
C ALA A 25 0.14 -3.59 5.25
N ILE A 26 -0.05 -4.14 6.45
CA ILE A 26 0.72 -3.77 7.65
C ILE A 26 1.47 -5.01 8.13
N ILE A 27 2.79 -4.88 8.23
CA ILE A 27 3.65 -5.89 8.85
C ILE A 27 3.63 -5.64 10.36
N PRO A 28 3.26 -6.63 11.20
CA PRO A 28 3.32 -6.50 12.65
C PRO A 28 4.74 -6.25 13.16
N ALA A 29 4.85 -5.59 14.32
CA ALA A 29 6.12 -5.45 15.04
C ALA A 29 6.82 -6.80 15.25
N ASN A 30 8.16 -6.82 15.14
CA ASN A 30 9.02 -8.00 15.31
C ASN A 30 8.80 -9.12 14.26
N THR A 31 8.10 -8.83 13.15
CA THR A 31 7.99 -9.79 12.03
C THR A 31 9.31 -9.91 11.25
N ILE A 32 10.05 -8.81 11.17
CA ILE A 32 11.39 -8.73 10.57
C ILE A 32 12.36 -8.47 11.71
N ASP A 33 13.43 -9.25 11.77
CA ASP A 33 14.46 -9.12 12.80
C ASP A 33 15.01 -7.69 12.86
N GLY A 34 15.01 -7.10 14.06
CA GLY A 34 15.48 -5.74 14.30
C GLY A 34 14.47 -4.61 14.00
N ILE A 35 13.22 -4.92 13.63
CA ILE A 35 12.15 -3.92 13.45
C ILE A 35 11.07 -4.10 14.55
N PRO A 36 11.13 -3.32 15.66
CA PRO A 36 10.26 -3.52 16.83
C PRO A 36 8.91 -2.80 16.74
N PHE A 37 8.53 -2.32 15.55
CA PHE A 37 7.30 -1.56 15.33
C PHE A 37 6.59 -2.04 14.07
N GLU A 38 5.30 -1.71 13.96
CA GLU A 38 4.51 -2.04 12.77
C GLU A 38 4.97 -1.24 11.56
N LEU A 39 4.99 -1.88 10.39
CA LEU A 39 5.54 -1.29 9.19
C LEU A 39 4.58 -1.47 8.01
N PRO A 40 3.97 -0.38 7.51
CA PRO A 40 3.12 -0.44 6.33
C PRO A 40 3.91 -0.79 5.07
N ILE A 41 3.25 -1.47 4.12
CA ILE A 41 3.72 -1.67 2.75
C ILE A 41 2.89 -0.77 1.84
N ARG A 42 3.56 0.03 1.00
CA ARG A 42 2.93 0.98 0.07
C ARG A 42 3.45 0.78 -1.35
N LEU A 43 2.62 1.08 -2.33
CA LEU A 43 3.03 1.14 -3.74
C LEU A 43 2.98 2.58 -4.23
N GLN A 44 4.15 3.16 -4.46
CA GLN A 44 4.27 4.45 -5.12
C GLN A 44 3.93 4.30 -6.61
N ASP A 45 3.29 5.30 -7.19
CA ASP A 45 3.11 5.37 -8.64
C ASP A 45 4.48 5.37 -9.36
N GLY A 46 5.44 6.09 -8.77
CA GLY A 46 6.85 5.98 -9.07
C GLY A 46 7.24 6.57 -10.43
N ASN A 47 8.28 6.03 -11.04
CA ASN A 47 8.82 6.48 -12.32
C ASN A 47 9.47 5.30 -13.07
N LYS A 48 10.34 5.55 -14.05
CA LYS A 48 11.00 4.49 -14.83
C LYS A 48 11.99 3.62 -14.03
N ALA A 49 12.39 4.06 -12.85
CA ALA A 49 13.37 3.40 -11.99
C ALA A 49 12.74 2.57 -10.86
N PHE A 50 11.56 2.95 -10.36
CA PHE A 50 10.87 2.22 -9.28
C PHE A 50 9.35 2.44 -9.30
N GLY A 51 8.63 1.64 -8.53
CA GLY A 51 7.18 1.76 -8.29
C GLY A 51 6.33 1.17 -9.42
N TYR A 52 5.04 1.51 -9.43
CA TYR A 52 4.08 0.95 -10.38
C TYR A 52 4.49 1.18 -11.83
N LYS A 53 4.87 2.41 -12.21
CA LYS A 53 5.29 2.77 -13.57
C LYS A 53 6.48 1.95 -14.05
N HIS A 54 7.49 1.75 -13.19
CA HIS A 54 8.65 0.90 -13.50
C HIS A 54 8.23 -0.54 -13.76
N ILE A 55 7.42 -1.12 -12.87
CA ILE A 55 6.95 -2.50 -12.98
C ILE A 55 6.15 -2.68 -14.27
N LEU A 56 5.23 -1.76 -14.56
CA LEU A 56 4.41 -1.81 -15.76
C LEU A 56 5.27 -1.71 -17.04
N GLU A 57 6.18 -0.72 -17.13
CA GLU A 57 7.01 -0.50 -18.33
C GLU A 57 8.03 -1.64 -18.55
N ARG A 58 8.65 -2.15 -17.49
CA ARG A 58 9.74 -3.14 -17.60
C ARG A 58 9.27 -4.59 -17.52
N HIS A 59 8.22 -4.85 -16.75
CA HIS A 59 7.80 -6.20 -16.37
C HIS A 59 6.31 -6.47 -16.67
N GLY A 60 5.53 -5.49 -17.13
CA GLY A 60 4.09 -5.61 -17.41
C GLY A 60 3.74 -6.79 -18.34
N HIS A 61 4.61 -7.09 -19.30
CA HIS A 61 4.46 -8.22 -20.23
C HIS A 61 4.50 -9.60 -19.55
N GLU A 62 5.01 -9.71 -18.31
CA GLU A 62 4.98 -10.96 -17.55
C GLU A 62 3.58 -11.23 -16.98
N PHE A 63 2.84 -10.19 -16.59
CA PHE A 63 1.53 -10.28 -15.96
C PHE A 63 0.45 -10.73 -16.96
N THR A 64 0.59 -10.31 -18.23
CA THR A 64 -0.29 -10.76 -19.32
C THR A 64 -0.10 -12.25 -19.66
N LYS A 65 1.03 -12.85 -19.25
CA LYS A 65 1.33 -14.27 -19.46
C LYS A 65 0.85 -15.17 -18.31
N LEU A 66 0.33 -14.59 -17.23
CA LEU A 66 -0.26 -15.36 -16.13
C LEU A 66 -1.56 -16.06 -16.59
N ARG A 67 -1.99 -17.07 -15.83
CA ARG A 67 -3.21 -17.85 -16.10
C ARG A 67 -4.05 -17.88 -14.80
N PRO A 68 -5.08 -17.01 -14.66
CA PRO A 68 -5.51 -15.98 -15.60
C PRO A 68 -4.53 -14.79 -15.67
N PRO A 69 -4.51 -14.03 -16.78
CA PRO A 69 -3.85 -12.73 -16.82
C PRO A 69 -4.41 -11.80 -15.75
N CYS A 70 -3.58 -10.93 -15.19
CA CYS A 70 -4.01 -9.90 -14.26
C CYS A 70 -3.19 -8.62 -14.48
N ASP A 71 -3.65 -7.50 -13.95
CA ASP A 71 -2.85 -6.27 -13.93
C ASP A 71 -1.78 -6.30 -12.82
N VAL A 72 -0.87 -5.32 -12.84
CA VAL A 72 0.24 -5.22 -11.87
C VAL A 72 -0.27 -5.01 -10.45
N PHE A 73 -1.26 -4.13 -10.28
CA PHE A 73 -1.79 -3.79 -8.97
C PHE A 73 -2.61 -4.95 -8.39
N GLU A 74 -3.46 -5.59 -9.21
CA GLU A 74 -4.19 -6.80 -8.85
C GLU A 74 -3.24 -7.94 -8.45
N PHE A 75 -2.12 -8.11 -9.16
CA PHE A 75 -1.10 -9.08 -8.78
C PHE A 75 -0.51 -8.76 -7.41
N ILE A 76 -0.05 -7.52 -7.20
CA ILE A 76 0.53 -7.09 -5.92
C ILE A 76 -0.48 -7.30 -4.78
N TYR A 77 -1.73 -6.88 -4.98
CA TYR A 77 -2.82 -7.05 -4.04
C TYR A 77 -3.00 -8.53 -3.65
N LYS A 78 -3.17 -9.41 -4.64
CA LYS A 78 -3.33 -10.86 -4.41
C LYS A 78 -2.11 -11.45 -3.70
N LYS A 79 -0.93 -10.94 -4.01
CA LYS A 79 0.31 -11.42 -3.41
C LYS A 79 0.39 -11.01 -1.95
N LEU A 80 0.15 -9.75 -1.61
CA LEU A 80 0.16 -9.29 -0.22
C LEU A 80 -0.89 -10.01 0.66
N ALA A 81 -1.97 -10.55 0.07
CA ALA A 81 -2.91 -11.42 0.75
C ALA A 81 -2.35 -12.83 1.09
N GLN A 82 -1.19 -13.22 0.57
CA GLN A 82 -0.59 -14.54 0.71
C GLN A 82 0.56 -14.53 1.73
N GLY A 83 0.74 -15.65 2.43
CA GLY A 83 1.91 -15.85 3.29
C GLY A 83 3.22 -15.92 2.50
N GLY A 84 4.32 -15.63 3.18
CA GLY A 84 5.63 -15.55 2.56
C GLY A 84 6.78 -15.50 3.56
N ALA A 85 7.96 -15.15 3.06
CA ALA A 85 9.13 -14.92 3.88
C ALA A 85 9.89 -13.68 3.41
N PHE A 86 10.43 -12.97 4.40
CA PHE A 86 11.33 -11.84 4.18
C PHE A 86 12.77 -12.33 4.14
N HIS A 87 13.51 -11.87 3.14
CA HIS A 87 14.93 -12.14 2.98
C HIS A 87 15.66 -10.82 2.79
N TYR A 88 16.79 -10.66 3.44
CA TYR A 88 17.57 -9.43 3.38
C TYR A 88 18.92 -9.69 2.73
N GLN A 89 19.20 -8.95 1.66
CA GLN A 89 20.49 -9.03 0.99
C GLN A 89 21.43 -7.94 1.51
N THR A 90 22.54 -8.35 2.12
CA THR A 90 23.55 -7.44 2.68
C THR A 90 24.63 -7.05 1.65
N HIS A 91 24.85 -7.86 0.61
CA HIS A 91 26.08 -7.81 -0.20
C HIS A 91 25.98 -7.01 -1.52
N LYS A 92 24.79 -6.81 -2.09
CA LYS A 92 24.62 -6.14 -3.40
C LYS A 92 23.81 -4.85 -3.31
N ARG A 93 22.60 -4.94 -2.77
CA ARG A 93 21.73 -3.80 -2.46
C ARG A 93 21.01 -4.14 -1.15
N LYS A 94 20.90 -3.16 -0.24
CA LYS A 94 20.15 -3.28 1.02
C LYS A 94 18.67 -3.34 0.69
N THR A 95 18.22 -4.51 0.25
CA THR A 95 16.92 -4.67 -0.34
C THR A 95 16.24 -5.85 0.32
N LEU A 96 15.00 -5.62 0.73
CA LEU A 96 14.19 -6.61 1.40
C LEU A 96 13.35 -7.34 0.35
N PHE A 97 13.58 -8.63 0.20
CA PHE A 97 12.82 -9.48 -0.69
C PHE A 97 11.69 -10.13 0.07
N MET A 98 10.49 -10.04 -0.51
CA MET A 98 9.32 -10.72 0.01
C MET A 98 8.92 -11.81 -0.98
N SER A 99 9.33 -13.03 -0.65
CA SER A 99 8.96 -14.23 -1.40
C SER A 99 7.55 -14.66 -1.03
N MET A 100 6.67 -14.89 -2.01
CA MET A 100 5.28 -15.25 -1.75
C MET A 100 4.84 -16.49 -2.52
N HIS A 101 4.01 -17.31 -1.89
CA HIS A 101 3.56 -18.60 -2.42
C HIS A 101 2.41 -18.43 -3.44
N PRO A 102 2.27 -19.25 -4.51
CA PRO A 102 3.21 -20.27 -5.00
C PRO A 102 4.37 -19.70 -5.83
N SER A 103 4.29 -18.44 -6.27
CA SER A 103 5.36 -17.78 -7.02
C SER A 103 5.31 -16.26 -6.89
N GLY A 104 6.44 -15.62 -7.16
CA GLY A 104 6.56 -14.16 -7.21
C GLY A 104 7.38 -13.59 -6.06
N VAL A 105 7.98 -12.44 -6.32
CA VAL A 105 8.84 -11.72 -5.39
C VAL A 105 8.50 -10.25 -5.46
N LEU A 106 8.25 -9.62 -4.32
CA LEU A 106 8.27 -8.17 -4.18
C LEU A 106 9.64 -7.74 -3.68
N ILE A 107 10.14 -6.65 -4.25
CA ILE A 107 11.37 -6.00 -3.85
C ILE A 107 10.98 -4.73 -3.10
N LEU A 108 11.35 -4.66 -1.83
CA LEU A 108 10.95 -3.62 -0.90
C LEU A 108 12.15 -2.79 -0.45
N GLU A 109 11.94 -1.48 -0.35
CA GLU A 109 12.90 -0.54 0.25
C GLU A 109 12.29 0.17 1.45
N TYR A 110 13.07 0.28 2.52
CA TYR A 110 12.66 1.01 3.72
C TYR A 110 12.77 2.52 3.49
N VAL A 111 11.64 3.21 3.60
CA VAL A 111 11.56 4.66 3.56
C VAL A 111 11.44 5.18 4.99
N LYS A 112 12.52 5.80 5.47
CA LYS A 112 12.56 6.41 6.80
C LYS A 112 11.79 7.73 6.79
N ASN A 113 10.72 7.81 7.56
CA ASN A 113 9.91 9.03 7.74
C ASN A 113 9.38 9.14 9.19
N GLY A 114 10.28 9.03 10.16
CA GLY A 114 9.93 9.08 11.58
C GLY A 114 8.88 8.00 11.94
N LYS A 115 7.78 8.43 12.57
CA LYS A 115 6.65 7.55 12.92
C LYS A 115 5.87 7.03 11.71
N ASN A 116 6.03 7.65 10.55
CA ASN A 116 5.35 7.32 9.31
C ASN A 116 6.26 6.54 8.34
N SER A 117 7.29 5.87 8.86
CA SER A 117 8.18 5.04 8.04
C SER A 117 7.40 3.86 7.44
N TYR A 118 7.78 3.42 6.24
CA TYR A 118 7.08 2.37 5.51
C TYR A 118 8.05 1.60 4.59
N LEU A 119 7.59 0.46 4.05
CA LEU A 119 8.26 -0.26 2.97
C LEU A 119 7.61 0.11 1.64
N SER A 120 8.40 0.67 0.73
CA SER A 120 7.96 0.95 -0.64
C SER A 120 8.21 -0.27 -1.54
N ILE A 121 7.21 -0.65 -2.33
CA ILE A 121 7.38 -1.64 -3.40
C ILE A 121 8.13 -0.97 -4.56
N VAL A 122 9.39 -1.36 -4.75
CA VAL A 122 10.27 -0.80 -5.78
C VAL A 122 10.08 -1.52 -7.12
N THR A 123 9.99 -2.85 -7.07
CA THR A 123 9.70 -3.68 -8.24
C THR A 123 9.06 -5.00 -7.81
N CYS A 124 8.53 -5.76 -8.77
CA CYS A 124 8.08 -7.13 -8.53
C CYS A 124 8.23 -8.02 -9.76
N TYR A 125 8.33 -9.32 -9.48
CA TYR A 125 8.41 -10.37 -10.50
C TYR A 125 7.29 -11.38 -10.29
N THR A 126 6.75 -11.89 -11.40
CA THR A 126 5.69 -12.91 -11.38
C THR A 126 6.20 -14.31 -10.97
N ARG A 127 7.53 -14.49 -11.00
CA ARG A 127 8.24 -15.73 -10.66
C ARG A 127 9.24 -15.48 -9.54
N GLN A 128 9.52 -16.51 -8.75
CA GLN A 128 10.64 -16.49 -7.82
C GLN A 128 11.94 -16.56 -8.63
N ARG A 129 12.48 -15.40 -8.99
CA ARG A 129 13.87 -15.29 -9.43
C ARG A 129 14.72 -15.34 -8.17
N GLY A 130 15.76 -16.19 -8.17
CA GLY A 130 16.58 -16.56 -7.01
C GLY A 130 16.59 -15.47 -5.94
N VAL A 131 15.87 -15.73 -4.86
CA VAL A 131 15.80 -14.82 -3.73
C VAL A 131 17.15 -14.93 -3.04
N ASP A 132 18.04 -13.99 -3.36
CA ASP A 132 19.36 -13.89 -2.74
C ASP A 132 19.20 -13.21 -1.37
N GLY A 133 19.84 -13.77 -0.34
CA GLY A 133 19.90 -13.16 1.01
C GLY A 133 19.47 -14.11 2.11
N ASP A 134 19.71 -13.68 3.35
CA ASP A 134 19.35 -14.45 4.54
C ASP A 134 17.89 -14.22 4.89
N ARG A 135 17.19 -15.27 5.32
CA ARG A 135 15.82 -15.14 5.82
C ARG A 135 15.84 -14.37 7.14
N VAL A 136 15.07 -13.29 7.21
CA VAL A 136 14.99 -12.37 8.37
C VAL A 136 13.59 -12.25 8.95
N GLY A 137 12.63 -13.01 8.44
CA GLY A 137 11.25 -12.94 8.89
C GLY A 137 10.30 -13.86 8.16
N SER A 138 9.15 -14.12 8.80
CA SER A 138 8.03 -14.86 8.19
C SER A 138 6.87 -13.90 7.98
N TYR A 139 6.40 -13.79 6.74
CA TYR A 139 5.24 -12.96 6.44
C TYR A 139 3.96 -13.78 6.59
N SER A 140 3.08 -13.32 7.48
CA SER A 140 1.69 -13.75 7.51
C SER A 140 0.81 -12.55 7.15
N SER A 141 -0.04 -12.75 6.16
CA SER A 141 -0.96 -11.70 5.74
C SER A 141 -2.01 -11.46 6.81
N ARG A 142 -2.22 -10.20 7.19
CA ARG A 142 -3.35 -9.76 8.04
C ARG A 142 -4.39 -8.96 7.25
N PHE A 143 -4.54 -9.26 5.95
CA PHE A 143 -5.52 -8.58 5.12
C PHE A 143 -6.92 -8.73 5.72
N GLN A 144 -7.49 -7.59 6.09
CA GLN A 144 -8.92 -7.43 6.14
C GLN A 144 -9.30 -6.67 4.86
N VAL A 145 -10.50 -6.94 4.34
CA VAL A 145 -11.16 -6.29 3.19
C VAL A 145 -10.92 -6.95 1.81
N LYS A 146 -12.04 -7.15 1.09
CA LYS A 146 -12.15 -7.54 -0.32
C LYS A 146 -11.88 -6.29 -1.19
N PRO A 147 -11.12 -6.36 -2.30
CA PRO A 147 -10.82 -5.17 -3.07
C PRO A 147 -12.03 -4.74 -3.89
N SER A 148 -12.41 -3.46 -3.79
CA SER A 148 -13.16 -2.75 -4.83
C SER A 148 -12.11 -2.07 -5.72
N LEU A 149 -12.19 -2.22 -7.03
CA LEU A 149 -11.25 -1.58 -7.96
C LEU A 149 -11.36 -0.05 -7.82
N VAL A 150 -10.30 0.63 -7.35
CA VAL A 150 -10.24 2.11 -7.26
C VAL A 150 -8.94 2.61 -7.89
N GLN A 151 -9.06 3.65 -8.74
CA GLN A 151 -7.98 4.37 -9.41
C GLN A 151 -7.27 5.32 -8.42
N PRO A 152 -5.99 5.67 -8.62
CA PRO A 152 -5.27 6.59 -7.73
C PRO A 152 -5.97 7.97 -7.65
N ILE A 153 -6.22 8.44 -6.42
CA ILE A 153 -6.81 9.75 -6.16
C ILE A 153 -5.69 10.79 -6.10
N ASN A 154 -5.88 11.93 -6.75
CA ASN A 154 -4.91 13.02 -6.69
C ASN A 154 -5.08 13.78 -5.36
N VAL A 155 -4.11 13.65 -4.44
CA VAL A 155 -4.12 14.23 -3.08
C VAL A 155 -4.09 15.77 -3.07
N SER A 156 -4.01 16.43 -4.22
CA SER A 156 -3.99 17.89 -4.36
C SER A 156 -5.32 18.59 -3.99
N ASN A 157 -6.40 17.85 -3.75
CA ASN A 157 -7.73 18.43 -3.50
C ASN A 157 -8.18 18.44 -2.03
N LEU A 158 -7.35 18.02 -1.07
CA LEU A 158 -7.71 18.02 0.36
C LEU A 158 -7.60 19.39 1.06
N GLN A 159 -7.27 20.47 0.33
CA GLN A 159 -7.25 21.83 0.89
C GLN A 159 -8.22 22.83 0.22
N ALA A 160 -9.13 22.36 -0.64
CA ALA A 160 -10.14 23.23 -1.24
C ALA A 160 -11.52 22.59 -1.12
N ASN A 161 -12.08 22.59 0.09
CA ASN A 161 -13.52 22.69 0.36
C ASN A 161 -13.76 22.76 1.88
N GLY A 162 -13.31 23.86 2.48
CA GLY A 162 -13.99 24.36 3.66
C GLY A 162 -15.33 24.94 3.22
N GLN A 163 -16.41 24.15 3.24
CA GLN A 163 -17.77 24.64 3.43
C GLN A 163 -18.75 23.49 3.74
N GLN A 164 -19.22 23.52 4.99
CA GLN A 164 -20.53 23.12 5.51
C GLN A 164 -21.19 21.84 4.94
N ASN A 165 -21.26 20.79 5.77
CA ASN A 165 -22.44 19.93 5.80
C ASN A 165 -22.84 19.67 7.25
N THR A 166 -24.00 20.19 7.60
CA THR A 166 -24.76 20.00 8.83
C THR A 166 -25.07 18.53 9.05
N VAL A 167 -24.68 17.99 10.21
CA VAL A 167 -25.20 16.73 10.71
C VAL A 167 -26.55 17.03 11.35
N GLN A 168 -27.63 16.55 10.73
CA GLN A 168 -28.96 16.52 11.33
C GLN A 168 -28.96 15.54 12.51
N GLU A 169 -29.31 16.09 13.66
CA GLU A 169 -29.53 15.43 14.93
C GLU A 169 -30.71 14.46 14.82
N ILE A 170 -30.53 13.26 15.35
CA ILE A 170 -31.53 12.21 15.35
C ILE A 170 -32.57 12.58 16.41
N ALA A 171 -33.76 12.98 15.97
CA ALA A 171 -34.90 13.24 16.85
C ALA A 171 -35.32 11.94 17.55
N ALA A 172 -35.10 11.86 18.86
CA ALA A 172 -35.81 10.95 19.74
C ALA A 172 -37.12 11.63 20.17
N THR A 173 -38.25 11.09 19.74
CA THR A 173 -39.57 11.57 20.16
C THR A 173 -39.93 11.01 21.55
N GLU A 174 -40.51 11.92 22.33
CA GLU A 174 -40.92 11.91 23.72
C GLU A 174 -41.87 10.77 24.13
N THR A 175 -41.85 10.41 25.41
CA THR A 175 -43.08 10.34 26.22
C THR A 175 -42.79 10.73 27.67
N ILE A 176 -43.57 11.71 28.12
CA ILE A 176 -43.60 12.33 29.44
C ILE A 176 -44.40 11.45 30.41
N ALA A 177 -43.93 11.30 31.66
CA ALA A 177 -44.80 11.16 32.82
C ALA A 177 -44.09 11.71 34.07
N VAL A 178 -44.47 12.93 34.47
CA VAL A 178 -44.15 13.52 35.78
C VAL A 178 -45.27 13.12 36.73
N THR A 179 -44.93 12.51 37.86
CA THR A 179 -45.74 12.59 39.09
C THR A 179 -44.79 12.90 40.24
N ASN A 180 -44.85 14.13 40.72
CA ASN A 180 -44.31 14.55 42.01
C ASN A 180 -45.50 14.59 42.96
N ASP A 181 -45.56 13.68 43.92
CA ASP A 181 -46.30 13.90 45.15
C ASP A 181 -45.33 14.33 46.23
N SER A 182 -45.60 15.49 46.80
CA SER A 182 -44.96 16.04 47.99
C SER A 182 -45.84 15.74 49.20
N ALA A 183 -45.31 14.99 50.18
CA ALA A 183 -45.52 15.15 51.62
C ALA A 183 -44.53 14.28 52.40
#